data_AF-A0A7C1NY10-F1
#
_entry.id   AF-A0A7C1NY10-F1
#
_cell.length_a   1.000
_cell.length_b   1.000
_cell.length_c   1.000
_cell.angle_alpha   90.00
_cell.angle_beta   90.00
_cell.angle_gamma   90.00
#
_symmetry.space_group_name_H-M   'P 1'
#
loop_
_entity.id
_entity.type
_entity.pdbx_description
1 polymer ?
#
loop_
_entity_poly.entity_id
_entity_poly.type
_entity_poly.pdbx_seq_one_letter_code
_entity_poly.pdbx_strand_id
1 'polypeptide(L)'
;MSAANRIPGKGRLTPALTARFTIDGRTLTAYEGDTVASAMIANGMHLAGRSFKYHRPRGILTAGPEEPNALLDVSRDAARRQPNVRATVQEVFDGMKIETQNRWPSLSLDIGEVNNLLSPFFAAGFYYKTFMWPKAFWEKLYEPIIRKAAGLGKTPFLTDPDRYEKAWAHYDLLVIGAGPAGLMAARAAARAGLRVILADEGFRLGGSLLSERVTVGG
;
A
#
# COMPACT_ATOMS: atom_id res chain seq x y z
N MET A 1 -8.29 -1.11 23.28
CA MET A 1 -9.54 -1.33 22.54
C MET A 1 -9.19 -1.49 21.07
N SER A 2 -9.46 -2.65 20.46
CA SER A 2 -9.29 -2.85 19.01
C SER A 2 -10.33 -2.02 18.25
N ALA A 3 -9.95 -1.40 17.13
CA ALA A 3 -10.86 -0.67 16.24
C ALA A 3 -11.67 0.50 16.88
N ALA A 4 -11.16 1.15 17.92
CA ALA A 4 -11.88 2.18 18.69
C ALA A 4 -12.35 3.39 17.87
N ASN A 5 -11.75 3.66 16.69
CA ASN A 5 -12.06 4.83 15.87
C ASN A 5 -13.10 4.56 14.77
N ARG A 6 -13.74 3.39 14.76
CA ARG A 6 -14.81 3.12 13.80
C ARG A 6 -16.12 3.79 14.21
N ILE A 7 -16.87 4.24 13.21
CA ILE A 7 -18.18 4.83 13.41
C ILE A 7 -19.20 3.70 13.63
N PRO A 8 -19.89 3.63 14.78
CA PRO A 8 -20.87 2.58 15.05
C PRO A 8 -21.99 2.52 14.00
N GLY A 9 -22.34 1.31 13.56
CA GLY A 9 -23.43 1.08 12.60
C GLY A 9 -23.20 1.66 11.20
N LYS A 10 -21.96 2.04 10.86
CA LYS A 10 -21.57 2.52 9.53
C LYS A 10 -20.48 1.63 8.96
N GLY A 11 -20.41 1.58 7.62
CA GLY A 11 -19.50 0.70 6.89
C GLY A 11 -20.25 -0.15 5.88
N ARG A 12 -19.51 -0.84 5.02
CA ARG A 12 -20.08 -1.55 3.86
C ARG A 12 -20.54 -2.98 4.18
N LEU A 13 -20.11 -3.55 5.30
CA LEU A 13 -20.34 -4.96 5.64
C LEU A 13 -20.84 -5.05 7.08
N THR A 14 -22.07 -5.52 7.28
CA THR A 14 -22.62 -5.81 8.62
C THR A 14 -23.62 -6.96 8.50
N PRO A 15 -23.42 -8.10 9.20
CA PRO A 15 -22.23 -8.46 9.99
C PRO A 15 -21.02 -8.80 9.09
N ALA A 16 -19.84 -8.24 9.39
CA ALA A 16 -18.60 -8.53 8.67
C ALA A 16 -17.77 -9.58 9.41
N LEU A 17 -17.09 -10.46 8.66
CA LEU A 17 -16.09 -11.36 9.24
C LEU A 17 -14.92 -10.56 9.83
N THR A 18 -14.30 -11.07 10.88
CA THR A 18 -13.13 -10.45 11.52
C THR A 18 -11.84 -11.13 11.07
N ALA A 19 -10.80 -10.35 10.83
CA ALA A 19 -9.44 -10.83 10.58
C ALA A 19 -8.47 -10.22 11.60
N ARG A 20 -7.41 -10.96 11.94
CA ARG A 20 -6.28 -10.47 12.75
C ARG A 20 -5.03 -10.41 11.90
N PHE A 21 -4.31 -9.31 11.99
CA PHE A 21 -3.04 -9.12 11.31
C PHE A 21 -2.04 -8.45 12.25
N THR A 22 -0.76 -8.53 11.92
CA THR A 22 0.31 -7.95 12.74
C THR A 22 1.07 -6.92 11.93
N ILE A 23 1.28 -5.74 12.50
CA ILE A 23 2.16 -4.70 11.95
C ILE A 23 3.24 -4.37 12.97
N ASP A 24 4.51 -4.48 12.58
CA ASP A 24 5.66 -4.20 13.43
C ASP A 24 5.62 -4.93 14.79
N GLY A 25 5.12 -6.17 14.81
CA GLY A 25 4.95 -6.98 16.02
C GLY A 25 3.68 -6.68 16.84
N ARG A 26 2.90 -5.65 16.49
CA ARG A 26 1.61 -5.35 17.14
C ARG A 26 0.46 -5.99 16.39
N THR A 27 -0.32 -6.81 17.07
CA THR A 27 -1.55 -7.40 16.52
C THR A 27 -2.70 -6.38 16.52
N LEU A 28 -3.38 -6.27 15.37
CA LEU A 28 -4.53 -5.42 15.14
C LEU A 28 -5.72 -6.25 14.61
N THR A 29 -6.93 -5.71 14.76
CA THR A 29 -8.15 -6.30 14.22
C THR A 29 -8.60 -5.53 12.98
N ALA A 30 -8.98 -6.27 11.95
CA ALA A 30 -9.65 -5.79 10.76
C ALA A 30 -11.00 -6.49 10.59
N TYR A 31 -11.83 -5.91 9.74
CA TYR A 31 -13.04 -6.52 9.21
C TYR A 31 -12.85 -6.83 7.73
N GLU A 32 -13.64 -7.79 7.25
CA GLU A 32 -13.76 -8.07 5.82
C GLU A 32 -13.93 -6.78 5.01
N GLY A 33 -13.24 -6.67 3.87
CA GLY A 33 -13.23 -5.48 3.02
C GLY A 33 -12.39 -4.30 3.51
N ASP A 34 -11.76 -4.38 4.69
CA ASP A 34 -10.75 -3.39 5.08
C ASP A 34 -9.49 -3.53 4.22
N THR A 35 -8.97 -2.37 3.82
CA THR A 35 -7.57 -2.24 3.42
C THR A 35 -6.70 -2.07 4.65
N VAL A 36 -5.40 -2.37 4.55
CA VAL A 36 -4.44 -2.14 5.64
C VAL A 36 -4.53 -0.70 6.17
N ALA A 37 -4.62 0.29 5.28
CA ALA A 37 -4.77 1.69 5.65
C ALA A 37 -6.03 1.94 6.49
N SER A 38 -7.18 1.44 6.05
CA SER A 38 -8.45 1.61 6.78
C SER A 38 -8.42 0.92 8.15
N ALA A 39 -7.80 -0.27 8.23
CA ALA A 39 -7.64 -0.99 9.48
C ALA A 39 -6.65 -0.29 10.44
N MET A 40 -5.57 0.30 9.92
CA MET A 40 -4.64 1.11 10.71
C MET A 40 -5.35 2.31 11.35
N ILE A 41 -6.08 3.10 10.56
CA ILE A 41 -6.83 4.28 11.04
C ILE A 41 -7.87 3.86 12.08
N ALA A 42 -8.63 2.78 11.81
CA ALA A 42 -9.60 2.24 12.74
C ALA A 42 -9.00 1.89 14.11
N ASN A 43 -7.75 1.43 14.14
CA ASN A 43 -7.00 1.08 15.35
C ASN A 43 -6.15 2.24 15.92
N GLY A 44 -6.34 3.47 15.42
CA GLY A 44 -5.64 4.67 15.91
C GLY A 44 -4.19 4.78 15.46
N MET A 45 -3.80 4.08 14.40
CA MET A 45 -2.46 4.12 13.84
C MET A 45 -2.43 5.03 12.61
N HIS A 46 -1.93 6.26 12.79
CA HIS A 46 -1.84 7.26 11.72
C HIS A 46 -0.44 7.34 11.10
N LEU A 47 0.61 7.06 11.87
CA LEU A 47 1.98 7.01 11.39
C LEU A 47 2.18 5.71 10.60
N ALA A 48 2.45 5.85 9.30
CA ALA A 48 2.54 4.71 8.38
C ALA A 48 3.94 4.55 7.76
N GLY A 49 4.74 5.61 7.76
CA GLY A 49 6.08 5.58 7.19
C GLY A 49 6.92 6.78 7.58
N ARG A 50 8.13 6.82 7.01
CA ARG A 50 9.10 7.91 7.15
C ARG A 50 9.49 8.39 5.75
N SER A 51 9.69 9.68 5.57
CA SER A 51 10.07 10.20 4.25
C SER A 51 11.44 9.64 3.84
N PHE A 52 11.55 9.24 2.58
CA PHE A 52 12.69 8.52 2.03
C PHE A 52 14.08 9.08 2.42
N LYS A 53 14.23 10.39 2.38
CA LYS A 53 15.52 11.08 2.55
C LYS A 53 15.70 11.71 3.93
N TYR A 54 14.63 12.29 4.46
CA TYR A 54 14.67 13.15 5.63
C TYR A 54 14.08 12.49 6.87
N HIS A 55 13.51 11.28 6.74
CA HIS A 55 12.87 10.54 7.82
C HIS A 55 11.79 11.34 8.57
N ARG A 56 11.12 12.26 7.86
CA ARG A 56 9.97 12.99 8.42
C ARG A 56 8.83 12.01 8.66
N PRO A 57 8.09 12.10 9.77
CA PRO A 57 6.88 11.31 9.99
C PRO A 57 5.92 11.45 8.79
N ARG A 58 5.42 10.32 8.28
CA ARG A 58 4.43 10.27 7.21
C ARG A 58 3.24 9.41 7.61
N GLY A 59 2.04 9.94 7.39
CA GLY A 59 0.80 9.20 7.54
C GLY A 59 0.18 8.83 6.20
N ILE A 60 -0.92 8.10 6.27
CA ILE A 60 -1.80 7.81 5.13
C ILE A 60 -2.35 9.13 4.60
N LEU A 61 -2.27 9.35 3.28
CA LEU A 61 -2.69 10.58 2.63
C LEU A 61 -3.93 10.37 1.76
N THR A 62 -4.06 9.21 1.12
CA THR A 62 -5.09 8.93 0.13
C THR A 62 -5.83 7.62 0.45
N ALA A 63 -6.65 7.13 -0.49
CA ALA A 63 -7.48 5.93 -0.30
C ALA A 63 -7.45 4.96 -1.50
N GLY A 64 -6.50 5.14 -2.41
CA GLY A 64 -6.36 4.33 -3.62
C GLY A 64 -4.90 4.12 -4.05
N PRO A 65 -4.64 3.72 -5.31
CA PRO A 65 -3.30 3.44 -5.83
C PRO A 65 -2.38 4.67 -5.89
N GLU A 66 -2.93 5.87 -5.75
CA GLU A 66 -2.21 7.14 -5.73
C GLU A 66 -1.49 7.44 -4.40
N GLU A 67 -1.60 6.57 -3.39
CA GLU A 67 -0.97 6.72 -2.07
C GLU A 67 0.57 6.78 -2.17
N PRO A 68 1.21 7.88 -1.72
CA PRO A 68 2.66 8.07 -1.84
C PRO A 68 3.46 7.73 -0.58
N ASN A 69 2.82 7.64 0.60
CA ASN A 69 3.49 7.58 1.88
C ASN A 69 3.43 6.18 2.52
N ALA A 70 2.24 5.59 2.57
CA ALA A 70 1.98 4.36 3.32
C ALA A 70 2.41 3.11 2.54
N LEU A 71 3.72 2.99 2.31
CA LEU A 71 4.36 1.84 1.67
C LEU A 71 4.85 0.85 2.73
N LEU A 72 4.45 -0.40 2.58
CA LEU A 72 4.62 -1.44 3.59
C LEU A 72 5.18 -2.72 2.95
N ASP A 73 5.91 -3.49 3.75
CA ASP A 73 6.27 -4.86 3.38
C ASP A 73 5.16 -5.78 3.89
N VAL A 74 4.54 -6.52 2.98
CA VAL A 74 3.47 -7.48 3.29
C VAL A 74 4.03 -8.89 3.12
N SER A 75 3.79 -9.76 4.09
CA SER A 75 4.26 -11.14 4.04
C SER A 75 3.18 -12.12 4.50
N ARG A 76 3.12 -13.26 3.81
CA ARG A 76 2.41 -14.46 4.27
C ARG A 76 3.37 -15.38 5.00
N ASP A 77 4.57 -15.54 4.45
CA ASP A 77 5.66 -16.37 4.97
C ASP A 77 7.02 -15.81 4.53
N ALA A 78 8.10 -16.56 4.79
CA ALA A 78 9.47 -16.13 4.49
C ALA A 78 9.76 -16.01 2.98
N ALA A 79 9.08 -16.78 2.14
CA ALA A 79 9.26 -16.75 0.68
C ALA A 79 8.28 -15.77 0.03
N ARG A 80 7.06 -15.67 0.55
CA ARG A 80 6.02 -14.74 0.08
C ARG A 80 6.07 -13.43 0.85
N ARG A 81 7.06 -12.60 0.50
CA ARG A 81 7.20 -11.22 0.98
C ARG A 81 7.20 -10.26 -0.19
N GLN A 82 6.29 -9.30 -0.18
CA GLN A 82 6.19 -8.26 -1.19
C GLN A 82 6.49 -6.90 -0.56
N PRO A 83 7.57 -6.22 -0.99
CA PRO A 83 7.85 -4.87 -0.53
C PRO A 83 7.05 -3.82 -1.29
N ASN A 84 7.02 -2.61 -0.75
CA ASN A 84 6.44 -1.41 -1.38
C ASN A 84 4.95 -1.54 -1.72
N VAL A 85 4.22 -2.36 -0.97
CA VAL A 85 2.77 -2.49 -1.10
C VAL A 85 2.12 -1.26 -0.47
N ARG A 86 1.19 -0.62 -1.20
CA ARG A 86 0.42 0.51 -0.69
C ARG A 86 -0.65 0.00 0.27
N ALA A 87 -0.65 0.55 1.47
CA ALA A 87 -1.62 0.19 2.51
C ALA A 87 -3.08 0.38 2.06
N THR A 88 -3.32 1.32 1.16
CA THR A 88 -4.64 1.70 0.65
C THR A 88 -5.24 0.71 -0.35
N VAL A 89 -4.44 -0.16 -0.97
CA VAL A 89 -4.90 -1.15 -1.97
C VAL A 89 -4.55 -2.59 -1.59
N GLN A 90 -4.18 -2.83 -0.33
CA GLN A 90 -3.97 -4.18 0.18
C GLN A 90 -5.13 -4.53 1.11
N GLU A 91 -6.01 -5.44 0.69
CA GLU A 91 -7.02 -6.03 1.57
C GLU A 91 -6.36 -6.83 2.69
N VAL A 92 -6.85 -6.64 3.91
CA VAL A 92 -6.38 -7.42 5.06
C VAL A 92 -6.91 -8.85 4.95
N PHE A 93 -6.01 -9.83 5.12
CA PHE A 93 -6.36 -11.22 5.31
C PHE A 93 -5.88 -11.71 6.68
N ASP A 94 -6.51 -12.75 7.21
CA ASP A 94 -6.16 -13.28 8.54
C ASP A 94 -4.74 -13.86 8.54
N GLY A 95 -3.98 -13.56 9.59
CA GLY A 95 -2.59 -13.95 9.72
C GLY A 95 -1.59 -13.11 8.91
N MET A 96 -2.05 -12.06 8.21
CA MET A 96 -1.17 -11.13 7.49
C MET A 96 -0.09 -10.53 8.42
N LYS A 97 1.15 -10.48 7.93
CA LYS A 97 2.28 -9.85 8.61
C LYS A 97 2.79 -8.66 7.81
N ILE A 98 2.95 -7.54 8.50
CA ILE A 98 3.32 -6.25 7.91
C ILE A 98 4.54 -5.69 8.65
N GLU A 99 5.49 -5.16 7.88
CA GLU A 99 6.60 -4.36 8.39
C GLU A 99 6.60 -2.97 7.76
N THR A 100 6.76 -1.94 8.59
CA THR A 100 6.98 -0.57 8.11
C THR A 100 8.43 -0.39 7.68
N GLN A 101 8.62 0.39 6.63
CA GLN A 101 9.89 0.46 5.90
C GLN A 101 10.77 1.65 6.33
N ASN A 102 12.07 1.52 6.02
CA ASN A 102 13.09 2.56 6.14
C ASN A 102 13.05 3.36 7.46
N ARG A 103 13.20 2.64 8.57
CA ARG A 103 13.11 3.16 9.93
C ARG A 103 14.07 2.44 10.88
N TRP A 104 14.61 3.14 11.89
CA TRP A 104 15.41 2.49 12.94
C TRP A 104 15.46 3.28 14.27
N PRO A 105 15.28 2.64 15.45
CA PRO A 105 14.95 1.23 15.65
C PRO A 105 13.47 0.89 15.42
N SER A 106 12.57 1.89 15.43
CA SER A 106 11.14 1.70 15.25
C SER A 106 10.52 2.86 14.47
N LEU A 107 9.24 2.76 14.11
CA LEU A 107 8.61 3.80 13.29
C LEU A 107 8.39 5.07 14.11
N SER A 108 8.00 4.91 15.37
CA SER A 108 7.77 6.00 16.34
C SER A 108 9.08 6.61 16.85
N LEU A 109 10.14 5.80 16.99
CA LEU A 109 11.47 6.24 17.40
C LEU A 109 12.44 5.96 16.25
N ASP A 110 12.59 6.93 15.34
CA ASP A 110 13.47 6.83 14.18
C ASP A 110 14.64 7.81 14.29
N ILE A 111 15.85 7.29 14.50
CA ILE A 111 17.06 8.09 14.66
C ILE A 111 17.45 8.80 13.35
N GLY A 112 17.01 8.27 12.19
CA GLY A 112 17.18 8.93 10.91
C GLY A 112 16.54 10.31 10.83
N GLU A 113 15.61 10.64 11.73
CA GLU A 113 14.94 11.96 11.79
C GLU A 113 15.92 13.13 11.97
N VAL A 114 17.13 12.89 12.49
CA VAL A 114 18.22 13.88 12.53
C VAL A 114 18.54 14.43 11.13
N ASN A 115 18.35 13.64 10.07
CA ASN A 115 18.54 14.08 8.69
C ASN A 115 17.64 15.25 8.30
N ASN A 116 16.50 15.41 8.98
CA ASN A 116 15.60 16.54 8.76
C ASN A 116 16.23 17.87 9.16
N LEU A 117 16.99 17.91 10.26
CA LEU A 117 17.71 19.12 10.71
C LEU A 117 18.80 19.52 9.71
N LEU A 118 19.45 18.54 9.10
CA LEU A 118 20.50 18.75 8.09
C LEU A 118 19.94 18.82 6.66
N SER A 119 18.63 18.93 6.48
CA SER A 119 17.98 18.89 5.17
C SER A 119 18.50 19.90 4.14
N PRO A 120 18.98 21.12 4.50
CA PRO A 120 19.59 22.04 3.53
C PRO A 120 20.89 21.50 2.89
N PHE A 121 21.63 20.63 3.57
CA PHE A 121 22.86 20.03 3.05
C PHE A 121 22.59 18.85 2.12
N PHE A 122 21.42 18.22 2.27
CA PHE A 122 21.01 17.14 1.40
C PHE A 122 20.16 17.67 0.24
N ALA A 123 20.76 18.49 -0.61
CA ALA A 123 20.18 18.82 -1.92
C ALA A 123 20.09 17.56 -2.81
N ALA A 124 19.28 17.61 -3.87
CA ALA A 124 19.28 16.55 -4.87
C ALA A 124 20.69 16.40 -5.48
N GLY A 125 21.18 15.17 -5.58
CA GLY A 125 22.50 14.88 -6.15
C GLY A 125 23.72 15.21 -5.26
N PHE A 126 23.54 15.65 -4.00
CA PHE A 126 24.65 15.93 -3.07
C PHE A 126 25.66 14.78 -2.98
N TYR A 127 25.18 13.54 -2.91
CA TYR A 127 26.03 12.38 -2.74
C TYR A 127 26.92 12.09 -3.96
N TYR A 128 26.48 12.42 -5.18
CA TYR A 128 27.31 12.30 -6.39
C TYR A 128 28.50 13.26 -6.35
N LYS A 129 28.31 14.46 -5.78
CA LYS A 129 29.37 15.49 -5.73
C LYS A 129 30.36 15.25 -4.59
N THR A 130 29.90 14.74 -3.46
CA THR A 130 30.70 14.66 -2.23
C THR A 130 31.36 13.31 -2.02
N PHE A 131 30.75 12.19 -2.46
CA PHE A 131 31.18 10.85 -2.03
C PHE A 131 31.76 9.96 -3.14
N MET A 132 31.76 10.37 -4.41
CA MET A 132 32.28 9.52 -5.50
C MET A 132 33.82 9.38 -5.52
N TRP A 133 34.53 10.25 -4.81
CA TRP A 133 35.99 10.22 -4.70
C TRP A 133 36.42 10.19 -3.22
N PRO A 134 37.42 9.36 -2.83
CA PRO A 134 38.12 8.34 -3.64
C PRO A 134 37.23 7.13 -3.96
N LYS A 135 37.42 6.49 -5.12
CA LYS A 135 36.61 5.34 -5.58
C LYS A 135 36.54 4.20 -4.55
N ALA A 136 37.65 3.91 -3.87
CA ALA A 136 37.70 2.86 -2.86
C ALA A 136 36.78 3.13 -1.65
N PHE A 137 36.56 4.40 -1.30
CA PHE A 137 35.67 4.78 -0.20
C PHE A 137 34.21 4.74 -0.64
N TRP A 138 33.92 5.06 -1.90
CA TRP A 138 32.59 4.87 -2.46
C TRP A 138 32.14 3.42 -2.32
N GLU A 139 32.92 2.47 -2.84
CA GLU A 139 32.55 1.04 -2.84
C GLU A 139 32.50 0.43 -1.42
N LYS A 140 33.43 0.82 -0.54
CA LYS A 140 33.61 0.15 0.77
C LYS A 140 32.86 0.80 1.92
N LEU A 141 32.56 2.10 1.85
CA LEU A 141 32.02 2.86 2.97
C LEU A 141 30.73 3.59 2.62
N TYR A 142 30.78 4.49 1.64
CA TYR A 142 29.65 5.39 1.37
C TYR A 142 28.47 4.66 0.75
N GLU A 143 28.70 3.87 -0.30
CA GLU A 143 27.63 3.18 -1.03
C GLU A 143 26.85 2.21 -0.13
N PRO A 144 27.48 1.32 0.67
CA PRO A 144 26.73 0.41 1.53
C PRO A 144 25.84 1.13 2.56
N ILE A 145 26.36 2.21 3.17
CA ILE A 145 25.62 3.01 4.15
C ILE A 145 24.46 3.75 3.48
N ILE A 146 24.72 4.41 2.35
CA ILE A 146 23.70 5.14 1.59
C ILE A 146 22.61 4.19 1.09
N ARG A 147 22.97 3.03 0.52
CA ARG A 147 21.98 2.02 0.09
C ARG A 147 21.11 1.52 1.24
N LYS A 148 21.69 1.32 2.42
CA LYS A 148 20.95 0.89 3.61
C LYS A 148 19.99 1.98 4.12
N ALA A 149 20.39 3.25 4.06
CA ALA A 149 19.60 4.39 4.53
C ALA A 149 18.56 4.87 3.49
N ALA A 150 18.81 4.63 2.20
CA ALA A 150 17.96 5.05 1.09
C ALA A 150 17.24 3.86 0.43
N GLY A 151 17.18 2.70 1.08
CA GLY A 151 16.45 1.54 0.58
C GLY A 151 15.01 1.53 1.11
N LEU A 152 14.04 1.25 0.23
CA LEU A 152 12.66 0.98 0.62
C LEU A 152 12.31 -0.49 0.38
N GLY A 153 11.80 -1.11 1.44
CA GLY A 153 11.38 -2.50 1.49
C GLY A 153 12.51 -3.52 1.38
N LYS A 154 12.18 -4.78 1.66
CA LYS A 154 13.10 -5.92 1.54
C LYS A 154 12.46 -7.02 0.71
N THR A 155 13.20 -7.48 -0.31
CA THR A 155 12.84 -8.65 -1.11
C THR A 155 13.28 -9.94 -0.43
N PRO A 156 12.51 -11.03 -0.56
CA PRO A 156 12.96 -12.36 -0.12
C PRO A 156 14.10 -12.86 -1.01
N PHE A 157 14.99 -13.70 -0.44
CA PHE A 157 16.02 -14.43 -1.19
C PHE A 157 15.60 -15.86 -1.54
N LEU A 158 14.47 -16.31 -1.00
CA LEU A 158 13.91 -17.62 -1.29
C LEU A 158 13.21 -17.60 -2.65
N THR A 159 13.17 -18.75 -3.30
CA THR A 159 12.40 -18.93 -4.55
C THR A 159 10.91 -18.68 -4.30
N ASP A 160 10.27 -17.93 -5.19
CA ASP A 160 8.82 -17.71 -5.16
C ASP A 160 8.09 -19.05 -5.39
N PRO A 161 7.28 -19.53 -4.41
CA PRO A 161 6.57 -20.80 -4.53
C PRO A 161 5.28 -20.71 -5.36
N ASP A 162 4.84 -19.50 -5.72
CA ASP A 162 3.56 -19.31 -6.39
C ASP A 162 3.63 -19.63 -7.89
N ARG A 163 2.47 -19.98 -8.46
CA ARG A 163 2.31 -20.29 -9.89
C ARG A 163 1.50 -19.19 -10.54
N TYR A 164 1.96 -18.74 -11.71
CA TYR A 164 1.33 -17.68 -12.46
C TYR A 164 0.95 -18.19 -13.84
N GLU A 165 -0.31 -17.99 -14.21
CA GLU A 165 -0.87 -18.39 -15.50
C GLU A 165 -1.20 -17.17 -16.36
N LYS A 166 -1.35 -17.40 -17.66
CA LYS A 166 -1.80 -16.40 -18.63
C LYS A 166 -3.05 -16.95 -19.32
N ALA A 167 -4.01 -16.07 -19.56
CA ALA A 167 -5.23 -16.38 -20.28
C ALA A 167 -5.41 -15.41 -21.44
N TRP A 168 -6.07 -15.87 -22.49
CA TRP A 168 -6.38 -15.09 -23.68
C TRP A 168 -7.85 -15.24 -24.01
N ALA A 169 -8.51 -14.13 -24.32
CA ALA A 169 -9.93 -14.11 -24.69
C ALA A 169 -10.14 -13.12 -25.84
N HIS A 170 -11.06 -13.47 -26.75
CA HIS A 170 -11.58 -12.53 -27.75
C HIS A 170 -12.89 -11.93 -27.23
N TYR A 171 -13.02 -10.62 -27.36
CA TYR A 171 -14.18 -9.85 -26.93
C TYR A 171 -14.50 -8.80 -28.00
N ASP A 172 -15.72 -8.28 -27.97
CA ASP A 172 -16.16 -7.24 -28.89
C ASP A 172 -15.91 -5.85 -28.28
N LEU A 173 -15.93 -5.74 -26.94
CA LEU A 173 -15.61 -4.52 -26.20
C LEU A 173 -14.88 -4.81 -24.87
N LEU A 174 -13.83 -4.04 -24.57
CA LEU A 174 -13.20 -3.97 -23.25
C LEU A 174 -13.52 -2.61 -22.63
N VAL A 175 -14.11 -2.63 -21.44
CA VAL A 175 -14.36 -1.46 -20.60
C VAL A 175 -13.36 -1.47 -19.44
N ILE A 176 -12.61 -0.39 -19.28
CA ILE A 176 -11.62 -0.21 -18.21
C ILE A 176 -12.17 0.79 -17.20
N GLY A 177 -12.30 0.34 -15.94
CA GLY A 177 -12.91 1.07 -14.83
C GLY A 177 -14.39 0.73 -14.66
N ALA A 178 -14.76 0.26 -13.48
CA ALA A 178 -16.12 -0.11 -13.07
C ALA A 178 -16.78 0.96 -12.18
N GLY A 179 -16.47 2.23 -12.43
CA GLY A 179 -17.26 3.35 -11.93
C GLY A 179 -18.64 3.44 -12.61
N PRO A 180 -19.44 4.48 -12.31
CA PRO A 180 -20.78 4.66 -12.89
C PRO A 180 -20.78 4.64 -14.42
N ALA A 181 -19.82 5.33 -15.05
CA ALA A 181 -19.71 5.38 -16.50
C ALA A 181 -19.39 4.01 -17.11
N GLY A 182 -18.41 3.29 -16.56
CA GLY A 182 -18.01 1.98 -17.06
C GLY A 182 -19.08 0.91 -16.85
N LEU A 183 -19.77 0.93 -15.70
CA LEU A 183 -20.91 0.05 -15.44
C LEU A 183 -22.04 0.29 -16.44
N MET A 184 -22.37 1.54 -16.75
CA MET A 184 -23.39 1.87 -17.74
C MET A 184 -22.98 1.46 -19.16
N ALA A 185 -21.73 1.71 -19.56
CA ALA A 185 -21.19 1.31 -20.84
C ALA A 185 -21.22 -0.22 -21.02
N ALA A 186 -20.71 -0.95 -20.03
CA ALA A 186 -20.70 -2.41 -20.04
C ALA A 186 -22.11 -3.00 -20.09
N ARG A 187 -23.05 -2.45 -19.29
CA ARG A 187 -24.45 -2.87 -19.27
C ARG A 187 -25.15 -2.64 -20.60
N ALA A 188 -24.94 -1.48 -21.23
CA ALA A 188 -25.56 -1.15 -22.51
C ALA A 188 -25.02 -2.05 -23.63
N ALA A 189 -23.71 -2.23 -23.71
CA ALA A 189 -23.05 -3.09 -24.70
C ALA A 189 -23.47 -4.57 -24.55
N ALA A 190 -23.52 -5.08 -23.31
CA ALA A 190 -23.98 -6.44 -23.05
C ALA A 190 -25.46 -6.64 -23.46
N ARG A 191 -26.33 -5.64 -23.21
CA ARG A 191 -27.74 -5.67 -23.66
C ARG A 191 -27.89 -5.62 -25.18
N ALA A 192 -26.91 -5.07 -25.89
CA ALA A 192 -26.85 -5.10 -27.35
C ALA A 192 -26.30 -6.43 -27.92
N GLY A 193 -25.99 -7.42 -27.07
CA GLY A 193 -25.51 -8.74 -27.48
C GLY A 193 -24.01 -8.85 -27.69
N LEU A 194 -23.23 -7.81 -27.33
CA LEU A 194 -21.77 -7.84 -27.43
C LEU A 194 -21.14 -8.67 -26.30
N ARG A 195 -20.02 -9.35 -26.60
CA ARG A 195 -19.15 -9.97 -25.60
C ARG A 195 -18.28 -8.88 -24.97
N VAL A 196 -18.57 -8.54 -23.72
CA VAL A 196 -17.91 -7.45 -23.00
C VAL A 196 -17.01 -7.99 -21.90
N ILE A 197 -15.78 -7.48 -21.82
CA ILE A 197 -14.94 -7.59 -20.62
C ILE A 197 -15.01 -6.25 -19.88
N LEU A 198 -15.31 -6.29 -18.59
CA LEU A 198 -15.20 -5.14 -17.68
C LEU A 198 -14.04 -5.42 -16.72
N ALA A 199 -13.02 -4.56 -16.73
CA ALA A 199 -11.85 -4.67 -15.88
C ALA A 199 -11.78 -3.47 -14.93
N ASP A 200 -11.53 -3.72 -13.65
CA ASP A 200 -11.39 -2.69 -12.61
C ASP A 200 -10.30 -3.11 -11.62
N GLU A 201 -9.60 -2.14 -11.04
CA GLU A 201 -8.56 -2.39 -10.04
C GLU A 201 -9.13 -2.58 -8.63
N GLY A 202 -10.35 -2.12 -8.37
CA GLY A 202 -10.97 -2.19 -7.07
C GLY A 202 -11.50 -3.58 -6.74
N PHE A 203 -11.56 -3.89 -5.44
CA PHE A 203 -12.12 -5.16 -4.94
C PHE A 203 -13.61 -5.32 -5.21
N ARG A 204 -14.31 -4.21 -5.48
CA ARG A 204 -15.74 -4.17 -5.75
C ARG A 204 -16.01 -3.17 -6.87
N LEU A 205 -16.93 -3.55 -7.75
CA LEU A 205 -17.44 -2.64 -8.77
C LEU A 205 -18.23 -1.49 -8.13
N GLY A 206 -18.16 -0.30 -8.72
CA GLY A 206 -18.87 0.90 -8.30
C GLY A 206 -18.01 2.16 -8.36
N GLY A 207 -16.68 2.04 -8.32
CA GLY A 207 -15.77 3.18 -8.33
C GLY A 207 -16.11 4.18 -7.21
N SER A 208 -16.23 5.48 -7.56
CA SER A 208 -16.53 6.55 -6.58
C SER A 208 -17.87 6.36 -5.85
N LEU A 209 -18.85 5.67 -6.46
CA LEU A 209 -20.16 5.42 -5.84
C LEU A 209 -20.03 4.68 -4.52
N LEU A 210 -19.00 3.85 -4.35
CA LEU A 210 -18.76 3.12 -3.10
C LEU A 210 -18.42 4.05 -1.94
N SER A 211 -17.97 5.27 -2.21
CA SER A 211 -17.58 6.30 -1.25
C SER A 211 -18.62 7.43 -1.14
N GLU A 212 -19.73 7.32 -1.85
CA GLU A 212 -20.81 8.30 -1.87
C GLU A 212 -22.08 7.73 -1.24
N ARG A 213 -23.04 8.60 -0.90
CA ARG A 213 -24.38 8.21 -0.43
C ARG A 213 -25.45 8.40 -1.51
N VAL A 214 -25.04 8.66 -2.75
CA VAL A 214 -25.94 8.96 -3.85
C VAL A 214 -26.58 7.66 -4.35
N THR A 215 -27.91 7.64 -4.41
CA THR A 215 -28.66 6.56 -5.04
C THR A 215 -28.82 6.86 -6.53
N VAL A 216 -28.46 5.89 -7.39
CA VAL A 216 -28.66 6.01 -8.84
C VAL A 216 -29.97 5.33 -9.20
N GLY A 217 -31.00 6.11 -9.55
CA GLY A 217 -32.29 5.60 -10.04
C GLY A 217 -33.44 5.55 -9.02
N GLY A 218 -33.25 6.11 -7.82
CA GLY A 218 -34.25 6.11 -6.75
C GLY A 218 -34.03 5.00 -5.73
#